data_AF-A0A3C0C4P4-F1
#
_entry.id   AF-A0A3C0C4P4-F1
#
_cell.length_a   1.000
_cell.length_b   1.000
_cell.length_c   1.000
_cell.angle_alpha   90.00
_cell.angle_beta   90.00
_cell.angle_gamma   90.00
#
_symmetry.space_group_name_H-M   'P 1'
#
loop_
_entity.id
_entity.type
_entity.pdbx_description
1 polymer ?
#
loop_
_entity_poly.entity_id
_entity_poly.type
_entity_poly.pdbx_seq_one_letter_code
_entity_poly.pdbx_strand_id
1 'polypeptide(L)' 'KNGGFILGIRPGRPTTDYIEKVMGRITLGGAVALAVVAVVPTMMTGLMNINTFYFGGTAVIIVVGVALDTVHQI' A
#
# COMPACT_ATOMS: atom_id res chain seq x y z
N LYS A 1 -9.07 -27.56 -4.15
CA LYS A 1 -9.55 -26.77 -2.99
C LYS A 1 -8.67 -27.14 -1.82
N ASN A 2 -7.57 -26.41 -1.61
CA ASN A 2 -6.62 -26.70 -0.55
C ASN A 2 -7.37 -26.58 0.78
N GLY A 3 -7.47 -27.68 1.54
CA GLY A 3 -8.28 -27.81 2.75
C GLY A 3 -7.70 -27.07 3.96
N GLY A 4 -7.19 -25.86 3.77
CA GLY A 4 -6.72 -25.00 4.85
C GLY A 4 -7.91 -24.40 5.59
N PHE A 5 -8.01 -24.66 6.88
CA PHE A 5 -8.97 -24.02 7.79
C PHE A 5 -8.19 -23.26 8.86
N ILE A 6 -8.74 -22.11 9.28
CA ILE A 6 -8.18 -21.35 10.39
C ILE A 6 -8.54 -22.10 11.68
N LEU A 7 -7.53 -22.54 12.44
CA LEU A 7 -7.73 -23.23 13.72
C LEU A 7 -8.58 -22.37 14.66
N GLY A 8 -9.63 -22.97 15.23
CA GLY A 8 -10.54 -22.30 16.18
C GLY A 8 -11.74 -21.58 15.56
N ILE A 9 -11.85 -21.49 14.22
CA ILE A 9 -12.98 -20.84 13.53
C ILE A 9 -13.65 -21.84 12.59
N ARG A 10 -14.99 -21.90 12.61
CA ARG A 10 -15.73 -22.81 11.74
C ARG A 10 -15.48 -22.43 10.26
N PRO A 11 -15.18 -23.39 9.37
CA PRO A 11 -14.96 -23.10 7.95
C PRO A 11 -16.20 -22.45 7.31
N GLY A 12 -16.00 -21.48 6.43
CA GLY A 12 -17.06 -20.75 5.72
C GLY A 12 -17.15 -19.28 6.15
N ARG A 13 -18.38 -18.76 6.29
CA ARG A 13 -18.65 -17.34 6.65
C ARG A 13 -17.81 -16.81 7.83
N PRO A 14 -17.70 -17.51 8.98
CA PRO A 14 -16.96 -16.95 10.10
C PRO A 14 -15.45 -16.89 9.87
N THR A 15 -14.90 -17.70 8.95
CA THR A 15 -13.50 -17.61 8.53
C THR A 15 -13.27 -16.36 7.68
N THR A 16 -14.18 -16.07 6.75
CA THR A 16 -14.14 -14.88 5.90
C THR A 16 -14.23 -13.60 6.73
N ASP A 17 -15.20 -13.51 7.65
CA ASP A 17 -15.38 -12.35 8.52
C ASP A 17 -14.14 -12.06 9.37
N TYR A 18 -13.46 -13.12 9.84
CA TYR A 18 -12.22 -13.00 10.59
C TYR A 18 -11.07 -12.48 9.74
N ILE A 19 -10.87 -13.05 8.54
CA ILE A 19 -9.83 -12.60 7.60
C ILE A 19 -10.08 -11.13 7.23
N GLU A 20 -11.31 -10.76 6.91
CA GLU A 20 -11.68 -9.40 6.51
C GLU A 20 -11.41 -8.38 7.62
N LYS A 21 -11.73 -8.72 8.87
CA LYS A 21 -11.41 -7.86 10.02
C LYS A 21 -9.91 -7.67 10.23
N VAL A 22 -9.12 -8.73 10.05
CA VAL A 22 -7.66 -8.66 10.19
C VAL A 22 -7.04 -7.89 9.03
N MET A 23 -7.44 -8.21 7.80
CA MET A 23 -7.03 -7.50 6.58
C MET A 23 -7.33 -6.01 6.69
N GLY A 24 -8.55 -5.64 7.11
CA GLY A 24 -8.95 -4.24 7.27
C GLY A 24 -8.02 -3.46 8.21
N ARG A 25 -7.55 -4.07 9.32
CA ARG A 25 -6.60 -3.41 10.22
C ARG A 25 -5.22 -3.24 9.60
N ILE A 26 -4.74 -4.23 8.86
CA ILE A 26 -3.44 -4.19 8.18
C ILE A 26 -3.47 -3.16 7.04
N THR A 27 -4.52 -3.19 6.22
CA THR A 27 -4.71 -2.28 5.09
C THR A 27 -4.84 -0.83 5.55
N LEU A 28 -5.49 -0.56 6.70
CA LEU A 28 -5.62 0.80 7.23
C LEU A 28 -4.24 1.41 7.56
N GLY A 29 -3.33 0.62 8.15
CA GLY A 29 -1.95 1.06 8.38
C GLY A 29 -1.17 1.30 7.07
N GLY A 30 -1.28 0.36 6.12
CA GLY A 30 -0.65 0.49 4.80
C GLY A 30 -1.15 1.69 4.00
N ALA A 31 -2.48 1.94 4.02
CA ALA A 31 -3.11 3.05 3.31
C ALA A 31 -2.63 4.41 3.85
N VAL A 32 -2.48 4.55 5.17
CA VAL A 32 -1.94 5.78 5.78
C VAL A 32 -0.49 6.02 5.36
N ALA A 33 0.35 4.98 5.39
CA ALA A 33 1.74 5.10 4.96
C ALA A 33 1.86 5.50 3.48
N LEU A 34 1.07 4.87 2.60
CA LEU A 34 1.04 5.21 1.17
C LEU A 34 0.50 6.63 0.91
N ALA A 35 -0.53 7.05 1.66
CA ALA A 35 -1.07 8.41 1.55
C ALA A 35 -0.02 9.47 1.94
N VAL A 36 0.77 9.23 3.00
CA VAL A 36 1.86 10.14 3.39
C VAL A 36 2.89 10.23 2.27
N VAL A 37 3.37 9.09 1.75
CA VAL A 37 4.37 9.07 0.67
C VAL A 37 3.89 9.80 -0.58
N ALA A 38 2.59 9.71 -0.92
CA ALA A 38 2.00 10.40 -2.06
C ALA A 38 1.91 11.93 -1.90
N VAL A 39 1.77 12.43 -0.66
CA VAL A 39 1.59 13.86 -0.36
C VAL A 39 2.93 14.62 -0.26
N VAL A 40 4.02 13.95 0.10
CA VAL A 40 5.36 14.58 0.19
C VAL A 40 5.76 15.31 -1.10
N PRO A 41 5.75 14.70 -2.30
CA PRO A 41 6.21 15.38 -3.50
C PRO A 41 5.29 16.53 -3.91
N THR A 42 3.97 16.41 -3.71
CA THR A 42 3.01 17.47 -4.07
C THR A 42 3.15 18.70 -3.17
N MET A 43 3.44 18.50 -1.88
CA MET A 43 3.77 19.61 -0.97
C MET A 43 5.11 20.27 -1.32
N MET A 44 6.14 19.50 -1.64
CA MET A 44 7.46 20.04 -1.99
C MET A 44 7.43 20.88 -3.27
N THR A 45 6.64 20.47 -4.28
CA THR A 45 6.47 21.27 -5.51
C THR A 45 5.75 22.60 -5.26
N GLY A 46 4.82 22.65 -4.31
CA GLY A 46 4.08 23.87 -3.97
C GLY A 46 4.90 24.90 -3.20
N LEU A 47 5.87 24.46 -2.39
CA LEU A 47 6.72 25.35 -1.58
C LEU A 47 7.91 25.95 -2.35
N MET A 48 8.47 25.23 -3.32
CA MET A 48 9.71 25.64 -3.99
C MET A 48 9.52 26.37 -5.34
N ASN A 49 8.30 26.48 -5.89
CA ASN A 49 8.01 27.22 -7.15
C ASN A 49 8.92 26.86 -8.34
N ILE A 50 9.50 25.65 -8.35
CA ILE A 50 10.39 25.19 -9.40
C ILE A 50 9.52 24.56 -10.50
N ASN A 51 9.17 25.36 -11.52
CA ASN A 51 8.42 24.92 -12.70
C ASN A 51 9.12 23.85 -13.56
N THR A 52 10.37 23.52 -13.22
CA THR A 52 11.25 22.57 -13.94
C THR A 52 11.54 21.32 -13.11
N PHE A 53 10.62 20.90 -12.24
CA PHE A 53 10.66 19.53 -11.72
C PHE A 53 10.09 18.57 -12.77
N TYR A 54 10.83 18.35 -13.86
CA TYR A 54 10.53 17.30 -14.87
C TYR A 54 10.54 15.89 -14.24
N PHE A 55 11.04 15.77 -13.01
CA PHE A 55 10.95 14.62 -12.12
C PHE A 55 9.75 14.72 -11.16
N GLY A 56 8.62 15.24 -11.64
CA GLY A 56 7.39 15.49 -10.87
C GLY A 56 6.88 14.25 -10.12
N GLY A 57 6.02 14.45 -9.11
CA GLY A 57 5.57 13.43 -8.16
C GLY A 57 5.14 12.07 -8.75
N THR A 58 4.70 12.04 -10.01
CA THR A 58 4.46 10.81 -10.78
C THR A 58 5.70 9.92 -10.93
N ALA A 59 6.88 10.49 -11.23
CA ALA A 59 8.14 9.76 -11.35
C ALA A 59 8.56 9.13 -10.01
N VAL A 60 8.34 9.83 -8.90
CA VAL A 60 8.63 9.33 -7.55
C VAL A 60 7.71 8.15 -7.20
N ILE A 61 6.41 8.26 -7.49
CA ILE A 61 5.45 7.16 -7.27
C ILE A 61 5.84 5.93 -8.10
N ILE A 62 6.22 6.13 -9.37
CA ILE A 62 6.63 5.04 -10.27
C ILE A 62 7.93 4.37 -9.78
N VAL A 63 8.95 5.14 -9.38
CA VAL A 63 10.23 4.58 -8.90
C VAL A 63 10.05 3.76 -7.62
N VAL A 64 9.25 4.24 -6.68
CA VAL A 64 8.97 3.50 -5.44
C VAL A 64 8.18 2.22 -5.74
N GLY A 65 7.19 2.28 -6.63
CA GLY A 65 6.44 1.10 -7.09
C GLY A 65 7.35 0.04 -7.71
N VAL A 66 8.19 0.44 -8.67
CA VAL A 66 9.13 -0.47 -9.34
C VAL A 66 10.18 -1.02 -8.37
N ALA A 67 10.67 -0.21 -7.42
CA ALA A 67 11.63 -0.69 -6.41
C ALA A 67 11.02 -1.75 -5.49
N LEU A 68 9.77 -1.57 -5.04
CA LEU A 68 9.06 -2.54 -4.23
C LEU A 68 8.73 -3.83 -5.01
N ASP A 69 8.32 -3.71 -6.26
CA ASP A 69 8.09 -4.85 -7.15
C ASP A 69 9.39 -5.62 -7.40
N THR A 70 10.50 -4.90 -7.60
CA THR A 70 11.82 -5.51 -7.75
C THR A 70 12.18 -6.32 -6.51
N VAL A 71 12.03 -5.76 -5.30
CA VAL A 71 12.35 -6.45 -4.03
C VAL A 71 11.50 -7.71 -3.79
N HIS A 72 10.26 -7.77 -4.28
CA HIS A 72 9.43 -8.98 -4.16
C HIS A 72 9.73 -10.03 -5.24
N GLN A 73 10.32 -9.61 -6.35
CA GLN A 73 10.57 -10.47 -7.51
C GLN A 73 11.96 -11.14 -7.48
N ILE A 74 12.93 -10.55 -6.77
CA ILE A 74 14.18 -11.23 -6.34
C ILE A 74 13.95 -12.13 -5.13
#